data_AF-A0A2Z6R2N2-F1
#
_entry.id   AF-A0A2Z6R2N2-F1
#
_cell.length_a   1.000
_cell.length_b   1.000
_cell.length_c   1.000
_cell.angle_alpha   90.00
_cell.angle_beta   90.00
_cell.angle_gamma   90.00
#
_symmetry.space_group_name_H-M   'P 1'
#
loop_
_entity.id
_entity.type
_entity.pdbx_description
1 polymer ?
#
loop_
_entity_poly.entity_id
_entity_poly.type
_entity_poly.pdbx_seq_one_letter_code
_entity_poly.pdbx_strand_id
1 'polypeptide(L)'
;MRYRLNFVIQEYVSDKVQYRQIAEEQDVWCIIDGKRDQLGHDFSNGKLIMVSSPKKSIIGDFAKQWCVKLYMPIWNEFEVEDCWKNVYCEKVPSESLESLKDKFKLCGGIPRLIFGDEYTHKLIHMRTNLEETEVEEKYKEDLRTFIETARDIPEMGSLRGQLFELVSHEILCQGGTFPVRKLTDDGSLGPETTLTLESLEEMFFDDISEIKGNTSQGQNKYYRPISKIFESIDSYVRYNKLFQVTVAKSHGIKQEGLRAIKGILKDSCRISFYFVLPKDIFETYTKKQKYENKGEGIRIDGWIKGDIDQYALCIDFNKCLF
;
A
#
# COMPACT_ATOMS: atom_id res chain seq x y z
N MET A 1 11.87 -43.31 -18.36
CA MET A 1 12.57 -42.76 -17.18
C MET A 1 11.69 -41.71 -16.55
N ARG A 2 11.20 -41.93 -15.32
CA ARG A 2 10.56 -40.88 -14.52
C ARG A 2 11.69 -40.10 -13.84
N TYR A 3 12.00 -38.91 -14.32
CA TYR A 3 12.88 -38.00 -13.58
C TYR A 3 12.12 -37.55 -12.34
N ARG A 4 12.62 -37.93 -11.16
CA ARG A 4 12.09 -37.44 -9.88
C ARG A 4 12.79 -36.10 -9.63
N LEU A 5 12.10 -35.00 -9.91
CA LEU A 5 12.55 -33.67 -9.49
C LEU A 5 12.37 -33.58 -7.98
N ASN A 6 13.46 -33.52 -7.23
CA ASN A 6 13.44 -33.29 -5.80
C ASN A 6 13.57 -31.78 -5.54
N PHE A 7 12.58 -31.21 -4.86
CA PHE A 7 12.57 -29.81 -4.43
C PHE A 7 12.85 -29.72 -2.95
N VAL A 8 13.74 -28.81 -2.56
CA VAL A 8 13.98 -28.47 -1.15
C VAL A 8 13.67 -27.00 -0.92
N ILE A 9 12.76 -26.75 0.01
CA ILE A 9 12.42 -25.41 0.51
C ILE A 9 13.31 -25.15 1.73
N GLN A 10 14.10 -24.08 1.68
CA GLN A 10 15.10 -23.74 2.71
C GLN A 10 14.50 -23.57 4.11
N GLU A 11 13.23 -23.19 4.25
CA GLU A 11 12.57 -23.00 5.55
C GLU A 11 12.55 -24.25 6.44
N TYR A 12 12.69 -25.45 5.86
CA TYR A 12 12.62 -26.71 6.60
C TYR A 12 13.97 -27.28 7.00
N VAL A 13 15.08 -26.56 6.74
CA VAL A 13 16.43 -27.10 7.00
C VAL A 13 17.05 -26.41 8.21
N SER A 14 17.06 -27.12 9.34
CA SER A 14 17.65 -26.69 10.60
C SER A 14 19.18 -26.86 10.65
N ASP A 15 19.75 -27.72 9.79
CA ASP A 15 21.18 -28.01 9.72
C ASP A 15 21.81 -27.47 8.43
N LYS A 16 22.72 -26.52 8.61
CA LYS A 16 23.44 -25.83 7.54
C LYS A 16 24.37 -26.74 6.72
N VAL A 17 24.93 -27.78 7.33
CA VAL A 17 25.82 -28.75 6.64
C VAL A 17 24.97 -29.66 5.77
N GLN A 18 23.81 -30.09 6.28
CA GLN A 18 22.87 -30.92 5.55
C GLN A 18 22.29 -30.19 4.33
N TYR A 19 21.97 -28.89 4.45
CA TYR A 19 21.52 -28.08 3.32
C TYR A 19 22.51 -28.10 2.16
N ARG A 20 23.81 -27.90 2.45
CA ARG A 20 24.86 -27.87 1.43
C ARG A 20 24.97 -29.21 0.70
N GLN A 21 24.95 -30.31 1.45
CA GLN A 21 25.02 -31.66 0.88
C GLN A 21 23.86 -31.93 -0.07
N ILE A 22 22.64 -31.54 0.32
CA ILE A 22 21.43 -31.73 -0.49
C ILE A 22 21.43 -30.80 -1.72
N ALA A 23 21.84 -29.55 -1.56
CA ALA A 23 21.86 -28.57 -2.65
C ALA A 23 22.89 -28.90 -3.74
N GLU A 24 23.93 -29.66 -3.43
CA GLU A 24 24.97 -30.10 -4.37
C GLU A 24 24.63 -31.43 -5.08
N GLU A 25 23.51 -32.08 -4.72
CA GLU A 25 23.04 -33.27 -5.43
C GLU A 25 22.61 -32.96 -6.86
N GLN A 26 23.00 -33.82 -7.81
CA GLN A 26 22.85 -33.57 -9.24
C GLN A 26 21.40 -33.38 -9.70
N ASP A 27 20.43 -34.00 -9.01
CA ASP A 27 19.01 -34.00 -9.37
C ASP A 27 18.13 -33.14 -8.46
N VAL A 28 18.74 -32.27 -7.65
CA VAL A 28 18.03 -31.38 -6.72
C VAL A 28 17.95 -29.95 -7.26
N TRP A 29 16.79 -29.34 -7.10
CA TRP A 29 16.58 -27.90 -7.28
C TRP A 29 16.18 -27.27 -5.96
N CYS A 30 16.86 -26.20 -5.56
CA CYS A 30 16.54 -25.46 -4.34
C CYS A 30 15.77 -24.19 -4.69
N ILE A 31 14.59 -24.02 -4.08
CA ILE A 31 13.78 -22.80 -4.22
C ILE A 31 13.94 -21.98 -2.95
N ILE A 32 14.34 -20.72 -3.12
CA ILE A 32 14.59 -19.75 -2.05
C ILE A 32 13.49 -18.69 -2.12
N ASP A 33 12.62 -18.64 -1.12
CA ASP A 33 11.51 -17.67 -1.06
C ASP A 33 11.88 -16.47 -0.17
N GLY A 34 12.39 -15.41 -0.81
CA GLY A 34 12.44 -14.04 -0.31
C GLY A 34 13.18 -13.72 1.01
N LYS A 35 13.66 -14.71 1.76
CA LYS A 35 14.37 -14.49 3.03
C LYS A 35 15.86 -14.26 2.79
N ARG A 36 16.46 -13.45 3.65
CA ARG A 36 17.90 -13.21 3.63
C ARG A 36 18.61 -14.49 4.06
N ASP A 37 19.46 -15.01 3.19
CA ASP A 37 20.12 -16.28 3.43
C ASP A 37 21.03 -16.26 4.66
N GLN A 38 21.00 -17.35 5.41
CA GLN A 38 21.94 -17.58 6.52
C GLN A 38 23.23 -18.29 6.07
N LEU A 39 23.36 -18.55 4.76
CA LEU A 39 24.44 -19.30 4.13
C LEU A 39 24.82 -18.65 2.80
N GLY A 40 26.09 -18.74 2.43
CA GLY A 40 26.55 -18.36 1.09
C GLY A 40 26.05 -19.35 0.04
N HIS A 41 25.81 -18.85 -1.17
CA HIS A 41 25.34 -19.67 -2.31
C HIS A 41 26.45 -20.14 -3.23
N ASP A 42 27.70 -20.19 -2.76
CA ASP A 42 28.90 -20.52 -3.53
C ASP A 42 29.05 -22.02 -3.83
N PHE A 43 27.94 -22.67 -4.20
CA PHE A 43 27.93 -24.08 -4.55
C PHE A 43 28.56 -24.28 -5.93
N SER A 44 29.39 -25.30 -6.07
CA SER A 44 30.03 -25.63 -7.35
C SER A 44 29.05 -26.23 -8.37
N ASN A 45 27.95 -26.87 -7.92
CA ASN A 45 27.01 -27.60 -8.77
C ASN A 45 25.51 -27.37 -8.45
N GLY A 46 25.17 -26.41 -7.57
CA GLY A 46 23.79 -26.23 -7.10
C GLY A 46 22.86 -25.61 -8.14
N LYS A 47 21.65 -26.16 -8.29
CA LYS A 47 20.58 -25.58 -9.14
C LYS A 47 19.63 -24.76 -8.27
N LEU A 48 19.89 -23.46 -8.18
CA LEU A 48 19.14 -22.55 -7.30
C LEU A 48 18.14 -21.69 -8.09
N ILE A 49 16.94 -21.53 -7.54
CA ILE A 49 15.93 -20.58 -8.01
C ILE A 49 15.57 -19.67 -6.83
N MET A 50 15.92 -18.37 -6.93
CA MET A 50 15.45 -17.37 -5.97
C MET A 50 14.16 -16.72 -6.48
N VAL A 51 13.11 -16.79 -5.67
CA VAL A 51 11.85 -16.08 -5.88
C VAL A 51 11.76 -14.99 -4.83
N SER A 52 11.76 -13.72 -5.26
CA SER A 52 11.69 -12.60 -4.34
C SER A 52 11.19 -11.33 -5.01
N SER A 53 10.73 -10.39 -4.19
CA SER A 53 10.63 -8.99 -4.60
C SER A 53 12.03 -8.47 -4.99
N PRO A 54 12.16 -7.52 -5.93
CA PRO A 54 13.44 -7.06 -6.47
C PRO A 54 14.24 -6.16 -5.50
N LYS A 55 14.14 -6.39 -4.18
CA LYS A 55 14.83 -5.63 -3.14
C LYS A 55 16.30 -6.01 -3.13
N LYS A 56 17.18 -5.03 -3.34
CA LYS A 56 18.65 -5.21 -3.34
C LYS A 56 19.17 -5.86 -2.06
N SER A 57 18.54 -5.62 -0.91
CA SER A 57 18.89 -6.23 0.38
C SER A 57 18.69 -7.75 0.43
N ILE A 58 17.86 -8.30 -0.48
CA ILE A 58 17.54 -9.73 -0.56
C ILE A 58 18.34 -10.36 -1.71
N ILE A 59 18.21 -9.80 -2.92
CA ILE A 59 18.83 -10.39 -4.13
C ILE A 59 20.33 -10.11 -4.27
N GLY A 60 20.85 -9.15 -3.50
CA GLY A 60 22.18 -8.58 -3.72
C GLY A 60 23.32 -9.59 -3.58
N ASP A 61 23.25 -10.47 -2.60
CA ASP A 61 24.28 -11.50 -2.38
C ASP A 61 24.13 -12.69 -3.34
N PHE A 62 22.89 -13.10 -3.62
CA PHE A 62 22.57 -14.14 -4.60
C PHE A 62 23.03 -13.76 -6.02
N ALA A 63 22.80 -12.50 -6.43
CA ALA A 63 23.13 -12.02 -7.77
C ALA A 63 24.62 -11.64 -7.98
N LYS A 64 25.49 -11.83 -6.98
CA LYS A 64 26.95 -11.68 -7.16
C LYS A 64 27.53 -12.79 -8.03
N GLN A 65 26.85 -13.93 -8.09
CA GLN A 65 27.19 -15.04 -8.96
C GLN A 65 26.47 -14.92 -10.30
N TRP A 66 26.90 -15.69 -11.30
CA TRP A 66 26.23 -15.73 -12.58
C TRP A 66 24.80 -16.26 -12.41
N CYS A 67 23.79 -15.40 -12.62
CA CYS A 67 22.38 -15.77 -12.55
C CYS A 67 21.58 -15.15 -13.70
N VAL A 68 20.55 -15.89 -14.14
CA VAL A 68 19.55 -15.39 -15.09
C VAL A 68 18.42 -14.74 -14.29
N LYS A 69 18.09 -13.49 -14.64
CA LYS A 69 17.00 -12.74 -13.99
C LYS A 69 15.74 -12.83 -14.84
N LEU A 70 14.67 -13.34 -14.23
CA LEU A 70 13.34 -13.35 -14.81
C LEU A 70 12.44 -12.44 -13.98
N TYR A 71 11.64 -11.61 -14.64
CA TYR A 71 10.71 -10.70 -13.99
C TYR A 71 9.29 -11.24 -14.15
N MET A 72 8.55 -11.31 -13.05
CA MET A 72 7.12 -11.63 -13.06
C MET A 72 6.35 -10.31 -12.84
N PRO A 73 5.85 -9.67 -13.92
CA PRO A 73 5.03 -8.48 -13.77
C PRO A 73 3.70 -8.83 -13.11
N ILE A 74 3.03 -7.81 -12.56
CA ILE A 74 1.61 -7.92 -12.23
C ILE A 74 0.80 -8.19 -13.50
N TRP A 75 -0.33 -8.86 -13.35
CA TRP A 75 -1.20 -9.18 -14.48
C TRP A 75 -1.95 -7.94 -14.95
N ASN A 76 -2.24 -7.89 -16.24
CA ASN A 76 -3.19 -6.94 -16.81
C ASN A 76 -4.64 -7.48 -16.73
N GLU A 77 -5.62 -6.64 -17.07
CA GLU A 77 -7.05 -7.01 -17.00
C GLU A 77 -7.37 -8.25 -17.84
N PHE A 78 -6.80 -8.36 -19.05
CA PHE A 78 -7.01 -9.51 -19.93
C PHE A 78 -6.45 -10.81 -19.33
N GLU A 79 -5.26 -10.77 -18.73
CA GLU A 79 -4.65 -11.95 -18.08
C GLU A 79 -5.49 -12.42 -16.88
N VAL A 80 -6.07 -11.48 -16.13
CA VAL A 80 -7.00 -11.79 -15.03
C VAL A 80 -8.29 -12.41 -15.55
N GLU A 81 -8.91 -11.81 -16.58
CA GLU A 81 -10.12 -12.37 -17.18
C GLU A 81 -9.89 -13.76 -17.77
N ASP A 82 -8.77 -13.97 -18.47
CA ASP A 82 -8.43 -15.24 -19.10
C ASP A 82 -8.20 -16.33 -18.05
N CYS A 83 -7.45 -16.02 -16.98
CA CYS A 83 -7.26 -16.94 -15.87
C CYS A 83 -8.58 -17.28 -15.18
N TRP A 84 -9.46 -16.30 -14.97
CA TRP A 84 -10.76 -16.56 -14.40
C TRP A 84 -11.56 -17.54 -15.27
N LYS A 85 -11.70 -17.25 -16.57
CA LYS A 85 -12.43 -18.08 -17.53
C LYS A 85 -11.92 -19.51 -17.59
N ASN A 86 -10.59 -19.70 -17.55
CA ASN A 86 -9.97 -21.00 -17.77
C ASN A 86 -9.65 -21.80 -16.49
N VAL A 87 -9.54 -21.15 -15.33
CA VAL A 87 -9.04 -21.78 -14.09
C VAL A 87 -10.01 -21.66 -12.92
N TYR A 88 -10.73 -20.54 -12.80
CA TYR A 88 -11.52 -20.22 -11.59
C TYR A 88 -13.03 -20.15 -11.81
N CYS A 89 -13.55 -20.02 -13.03
CA CYS A 89 -14.98 -19.82 -13.28
C CYS A 89 -15.82 -21.00 -12.75
N GLU A 90 -15.30 -22.22 -12.80
CA GLU A 90 -15.97 -23.41 -12.25
C GLU A 90 -15.81 -23.54 -10.73
N LYS A 91 -14.73 -22.97 -10.16
CA LYS A 91 -14.40 -23.08 -8.73
C LYS A 91 -15.11 -22.04 -7.88
N VAL A 92 -15.44 -20.90 -8.46
CA VAL A 92 -16.12 -19.79 -7.78
C VAL A 92 -17.24 -19.26 -8.68
N PRO A 93 -18.38 -19.98 -8.79
CA PRO A 93 -19.44 -19.68 -9.74
C PRO A 93 -20.20 -18.38 -9.45
N SER A 94 -20.06 -17.84 -8.24
CA SER A 94 -20.69 -16.60 -7.78
C SER A 94 -19.95 -15.33 -8.24
N GLU A 95 -18.74 -15.45 -8.79
CA GLU A 95 -17.98 -14.32 -9.31
C GLU A 95 -18.49 -13.89 -10.68
N SER A 96 -18.84 -12.61 -10.83
CA SER A 96 -19.13 -12.01 -12.13
C SER A 96 -17.90 -11.36 -12.74
N LEU A 97 -17.93 -11.11 -14.06
CA LEU A 97 -16.88 -10.35 -14.74
C LEU A 97 -16.73 -8.93 -14.13
N GLU A 98 -17.82 -8.33 -13.68
CA GLU A 98 -17.81 -7.01 -13.04
C GLU A 98 -17.07 -7.04 -11.69
N SER A 99 -17.34 -8.06 -10.86
CA SER A 99 -16.62 -8.31 -9.59
C SER A 99 -15.11 -8.40 -9.81
N LEU A 100 -14.67 -9.11 -10.86
CA LEU A 100 -13.25 -9.22 -11.21
C LEU A 100 -12.61 -7.90 -11.60
N LYS A 101 -13.34 -7.05 -12.34
CA LYS A 101 -12.86 -5.72 -12.72
C LYS A 101 -12.71 -4.82 -11.51
N ASP A 102 -13.64 -4.91 -10.56
CA ASP A 102 -13.55 -4.16 -9.31
C ASP A 102 -12.40 -4.66 -8.43
N LYS A 103 -12.20 -5.98 -8.33
CA LYS A 103 -11.00 -6.56 -7.70
C LYS A 103 -9.72 -6.13 -8.40
N PHE A 104 -9.72 -6.06 -9.73
CA PHE A 104 -8.57 -5.62 -10.49
C PHE A 104 -8.20 -4.17 -10.18
N LYS A 105 -9.20 -3.27 -10.19
CA LYS A 105 -9.03 -1.87 -9.78
C LYS A 105 -8.51 -1.75 -8.35
N LEU A 106 -8.94 -2.63 -7.46
CA LEU A 106 -8.56 -2.61 -6.04
C LEU A 106 -7.15 -3.17 -5.78
N CYS A 107 -6.83 -4.31 -6.39
CA CYS A 107 -5.65 -5.11 -6.07
C CYS A 107 -4.51 -4.93 -7.09
N GLY A 108 -4.71 -4.14 -8.15
CA GLY A 108 -3.68 -3.74 -9.09
C GLY A 108 -3.04 -4.93 -9.84
N GLY A 109 -3.85 -5.91 -10.26
CA GLY A 109 -3.37 -7.03 -11.06
C GLY A 109 -2.57 -8.10 -10.30
N ILE A 110 -2.62 -8.14 -8.96
CA ILE A 110 -1.95 -9.17 -8.16
C ILE A 110 -2.86 -10.40 -8.08
N PRO A 111 -2.54 -11.54 -8.74
CA PRO A 111 -3.48 -12.67 -8.84
C PRO A 111 -3.80 -13.28 -7.48
N ARG A 112 -2.81 -13.35 -6.60
CA ARG A 112 -2.99 -13.84 -5.22
C ARG A 112 -4.00 -13.01 -4.42
N LEU A 113 -4.11 -11.71 -4.70
CA LEU A 113 -5.11 -10.87 -4.08
C LEU A 113 -6.44 -11.04 -4.80
N ILE A 114 -6.48 -10.94 -6.12
CA ILE A 114 -7.73 -11.01 -6.91
C ILE A 114 -8.46 -12.35 -6.67
N PHE A 115 -7.75 -13.47 -6.74
CA PHE A 115 -8.30 -14.81 -6.60
C PHE A 115 -8.13 -15.39 -5.18
N GLY A 116 -7.59 -14.60 -4.25
CA GLY A 116 -7.39 -15.01 -2.87
C GLY A 116 -8.72 -15.17 -2.13
N ASP A 117 -8.72 -16.11 -1.19
CA ASP A 117 -9.81 -16.51 -0.30
C ASP A 117 -10.44 -15.31 0.44
N GLU A 118 -11.70 -15.45 0.87
CA GLU A 118 -12.58 -14.62 1.74
C GLU A 118 -12.33 -13.09 1.82
N TYR A 119 -11.13 -12.63 2.13
CA TYR A 119 -10.73 -11.23 2.31
C TYR A 119 -10.97 -10.37 1.06
N THR A 120 -10.77 -10.91 -0.14
CA THR A 120 -11.02 -10.18 -1.40
C THR A 120 -12.49 -10.03 -1.68
N HIS A 121 -13.30 -11.04 -1.33
CA HIS A 121 -14.76 -10.93 -1.34
C HIS A 121 -15.25 -9.94 -0.28
N LYS A 122 -14.69 -9.98 0.94
CA LYS A 122 -14.94 -9.01 2.02
C LYS A 122 -14.66 -7.57 1.59
N LEU A 123 -13.60 -7.34 0.80
CA LEU A 123 -13.23 -6.04 0.25
C LEU A 123 -14.19 -5.51 -0.83
N ILE A 124 -14.75 -6.39 -1.67
CA ILE A 124 -15.77 -6.00 -2.66
C ILE A 124 -17.08 -5.63 -1.96
N HIS A 125 -17.52 -6.42 -0.98
CA HIS A 125 -18.79 -6.18 -0.28
C HIS A 125 -18.84 -4.78 0.35
N MET A 126 -17.75 -4.32 0.97
CA MET A 126 -17.64 -2.95 1.50
C MET A 126 -17.74 -1.86 0.42
N ARG A 127 -17.35 -2.14 -0.83
CA ARG A 127 -17.31 -1.15 -1.90
C ARG A 127 -18.59 -1.14 -2.75
N THR A 128 -19.32 -2.25 -2.80
CA THR A 128 -20.48 -2.41 -3.71
C THR A 128 -21.84 -2.08 -3.09
N ASN A 129 -21.93 -1.70 -1.80
CA ASN A 129 -23.21 -1.38 -1.12
C ASN A 129 -24.34 -2.39 -1.44
N LEU A 130 -24.03 -3.69 -1.41
CA LEU A 130 -25.05 -4.73 -1.60
C LEU A 130 -25.75 -4.96 -0.26
N GLU A 131 -26.82 -4.19 -0.04
CA GLU A 131 -27.78 -4.20 1.08
C GLU A 131 -27.20 -4.34 2.50
N GLU A 132 -27.45 -3.32 3.33
CA GLU A 132 -27.19 -3.28 4.77
C GLU A 132 -27.76 -4.55 5.45
N THR A 133 -26.92 -5.57 5.60
CA THR A 133 -27.28 -6.83 6.26
C THR A 133 -26.36 -7.03 7.46
N GLU A 134 -26.79 -7.80 8.46
CA GLU A 134 -25.96 -8.18 9.64
C GLU A 134 -24.58 -8.77 9.26
N VAL A 135 -24.49 -9.28 8.03
CA VAL A 135 -23.28 -9.84 7.43
C VAL A 135 -22.25 -8.74 7.10
N GLU A 136 -22.68 -7.55 6.64
CA GLU A 136 -21.80 -6.42 6.32
C GLU A 136 -21.14 -5.82 7.57
N GLU A 137 -21.92 -5.62 8.64
CA GLU A 137 -21.40 -5.12 9.93
C GLU A 137 -20.37 -6.08 10.53
N LYS A 138 -20.61 -7.39 10.43
CA LYS A 138 -19.63 -8.40 10.84
C LYS A 138 -18.34 -8.31 10.02
N TYR A 139 -18.43 -8.07 8.71
CA TYR A 139 -17.25 -7.95 7.86
C TYR A 139 -16.45 -6.67 8.12
N LYS A 140 -17.13 -5.56 8.38
CA LYS A 140 -16.49 -4.32 8.84
C LYS A 140 -15.73 -4.57 10.14
N GLU A 141 -16.35 -5.28 11.08
CA GLU A 141 -15.71 -5.62 12.36
C GLU A 141 -14.52 -6.59 12.21
N ASP A 142 -14.62 -7.61 11.35
CA ASP A 142 -13.52 -8.52 11.03
C ASP A 142 -12.33 -7.77 10.41
N LEU A 143 -12.60 -6.80 9.52
CA LEU A 143 -11.55 -5.99 8.91
C LEU A 143 -10.91 -5.05 9.91
N ARG A 144 -11.70 -4.36 10.75
CA ARG A 144 -11.18 -3.53 11.85
C ARG A 144 -10.27 -4.35 12.74
N THR A 145 -10.74 -5.53 13.16
CA THR A 145 -9.98 -6.47 13.97
C THR A 145 -8.68 -6.89 13.27
N PHE A 146 -8.72 -7.19 11.97
CA PHE A 146 -7.53 -7.55 11.21
C PHE A 146 -6.51 -6.40 11.16
N ILE A 147 -6.94 -5.18 10.81
CA ILE A 147 -6.03 -4.03 10.71
C ILE A 147 -5.38 -3.72 12.07
N GLU A 148 -6.13 -3.84 13.16
CA GLU A 148 -5.61 -3.64 14.52
C GLU A 148 -4.67 -4.76 14.96
N THR A 149 -5.00 -6.03 14.73
CA THR A 149 -4.20 -7.17 15.18
C THR A 149 -2.98 -7.46 14.30
N ALA A 150 -3.02 -7.12 13.01
CA ALA A 150 -1.90 -7.32 12.09
C ALA A 150 -0.68 -6.44 12.39
N ARG A 151 -0.79 -5.48 13.31
CA ARG A 151 0.30 -4.59 13.72
C ARG A 151 1.52 -5.34 14.28
N ASP A 152 1.28 -6.48 14.92
CA ASP A 152 2.31 -7.27 15.61
C ASP A 152 2.85 -8.42 14.74
N ILE A 153 2.41 -8.50 13.48
CA ILE A 153 2.82 -9.53 12.52
C ILE A 153 3.60 -8.84 11.39
N PRO A 154 4.95 -8.80 11.45
CA PRO A 154 5.78 -8.10 10.47
C PRO A 154 5.49 -8.47 9.02
N GLU A 155 5.17 -9.73 8.76
CA GLU A 155 4.84 -10.28 7.44
C GLU A 155 3.57 -9.65 6.84
N MET A 156 2.64 -9.21 7.70
CA MET A 156 1.37 -8.62 7.31
C MET A 156 1.42 -7.09 7.19
N GLY A 157 2.55 -6.46 7.51
CA GLY A 157 2.67 -4.99 7.51
C GLY A 157 2.31 -4.34 6.17
N SER A 158 2.66 -4.98 5.05
CA SER A 158 2.31 -4.48 3.70
C SER A 158 0.81 -4.54 3.45
N LEU A 159 0.16 -5.66 3.80
CA LEU A 159 -1.28 -5.85 3.60
C LEU A 159 -2.07 -4.93 4.54
N ARG A 160 -1.64 -4.82 5.81
CA ARG A 160 -2.19 -3.87 6.78
C ARG A 160 -2.15 -2.44 6.24
N GLY A 161 -1.03 -2.03 5.65
CA GLY A 161 -0.89 -0.71 5.04
C GLY A 161 -1.89 -0.48 3.91
N GLN A 162 -2.03 -1.44 2.99
CA GLN A 162 -2.97 -1.37 1.86
C GLN A 162 -4.44 -1.31 2.32
N LEU A 163 -4.81 -2.14 3.29
CA LEU A 163 -6.16 -2.14 3.85
C LEU A 163 -6.45 -0.85 4.62
N PHE A 164 -5.48 -0.38 5.41
CA PHE A 164 -5.61 0.89 6.13
C PHE A 164 -5.80 2.06 5.17
N GLU A 165 -5.03 2.12 4.08
CA GLU A 165 -5.19 3.13 3.02
C GLU A 165 -6.59 3.11 2.42
N LEU A 166 -7.08 1.93 2.03
CA LEU A 166 -8.41 1.75 1.45
C LEU A 166 -9.51 2.26 2.40
N VAL A 167 -9.50 1.81 3.65
CA VAL A 167 -10.52 2.20 4.64
C VAL A 167 -10.40 3.68 5.00
N SER A 168 -9.18 4.23 5.02
CA SER A 168 -8.96 5.65 5.30
C SER A 168 -9.64 6.54 4.26
N HIS A 169 -9.60 6.16 2.98
CA HIS A 169 -10.29 6.90 1.94
C HIS A 169 -11.80 6.90 2.14
N GLU A 170 -12.38 5.73 2.45
CA GLU A 170 -13.81 5.60 2.72
C GLU A 170 -14.25 6.48 3.91
N ILE A 171 -13.55 6.38 5.03
CA ILE A 171 -13.82 7.19 6.23
C ILE A 171 -13.72 8.69 5.95
N LEU A 172 -12.69 9.12 5.22
CA LEU A 172 -12.50 10.54 4.89
C LEU A 172 -13.57 11.05 3.91
N CYS A 173 -14.05 10.21 2.98
CA CYS A 173 -15.15 10.53 2.08
C CYS A 173 -16.49 10.64 2.82
N GLN A 174 -16.78 9.73 3.76
CA GLN A 174 -17.99 9.81 4.58
C GLN A 174 -18.02 11.09 5.44
N GLY A 175 -16.83 11.59 5.81
CA GLY A 175 -16.66 12.80 6.59
C GLY A 175 -16.75 12.53 8.10
N GLY A 176 -16.87 13.58 8.89
CA GLY A 176 -16.88 13.50 10.35
C GLY A 176 -15.81 14.36 11.00
N THR A 177 -15.46 14.04 12.24
CA THR A 177 -14.49 14.81 13.04
C THR A 177 -13.31 13.93 13.44
N PHE A 178 -12.11 14.37 13.05
CA PHE A 178 -10.87 13.61 13.20
C PHE A 178 -9.91 14.34 14.15
N PRO A 179 -9.35 13.65 15.15
CA PRO A 179 -8.27 14.22 15.94
C PRO A 179 -7.05 14.53 15.08
N VAL A 180 -6.51 15.74 15.21
CA VAL A 180 -5.31 16.16 14.50
C VAL A 180 -4.33 16.87 15.41
N ARG A 181 -3.04 16.63 15.18
CA ARG A 181 -1.95 17.26 15.95
C ARG A 181 -0.90 17.78 14.99
N LYS A 182 -0.50 19.05 15.16
CA LYS A 182 0.57 19.65 14.37
C LYS A 182 1.91 18.99 14.69
N LEU A 183 2.68 18.64 13.67
CA LEU A 183 4.01 18.05 13.80
C LEU A 183 5.08 19.14 13.89
N THR A 184 6.04 18.92 14.77
CA THR A 184 7.14 19.85 15.06
C THR A 184 8.48 19.22 14.71
N ASP A 185 9.51 20.05 14.51
CA ASP A 185 10.84 19.57 14.13
C ASP A 185 11.52 18.82 15.29
N ASP A 186 11.26 19.22 16.54
CA ASP A 186 11.79 18.60 17.76
C ASP A 186 10.93 17.42 18.26
N GLY A 187 9.71 17.26 17.74
CA GLY A 187 8.75 16.24 18.18
C GLY A 187 8.01 16.60 19.46
N SER A 188 8.06 17.87 19.87
CA SER A 188 7.21 18.41 20.93
C SER A 188 5.73 18.28 20.55
N LEU A 189 4.90 17.86 21.52
CA LEU A 189 3.47 17.71 21.29
C LEU A 189 2.78 19.07 21.41
N GLY A 190 2.26 19.56 20.29
CA GLY A 190 1.29 20.65 20.28
C GLY A 190 -0.08 20.20 20.80
N PRO A 191 -1.01 21.14 21.01
CA PRO A 191 -2.38 20.79 21.38
C PRO A 191 -3.01 19.90 20.30
N GLU A 192 -3.75 18.89 20.75
CA GLU A 192 -4.65 18.16 19.87
C GLU A 192 -5.84 19.05 19.52
N THR A 193 -6.19 19.06 18.25
CA THR A 193 -7.30 19.82 17.66
C THR A 193 -8.12 18.85 16.82
N THR A 194 -9.11 19.35 16.09
CA THR A 194 -9.92 18.52 15.21
C THR A 194 -9.95 19.04 13.78
N LEU A 195 -9.93 18.12 12.82
CA LEU A 195 -10.32 18.38 11.44
C LEU A 195 -11.75 17.88 11.26
N THR A 196 -12.67 18.76 10.86
CA THR A 196 -14.01 18.38 10.45
C THR A 196 -14.09 18.35 8.93
N LEU A 197 -14.58 17.25 8.39
CA LEU A 197 -14.90 17.09 6.97
C LEU A 197 -16.41 16.84 6.85
N GLU A 198 -17.04 17.48 5.86
CA GLU A 198 -18.39 17.10 5.44
C GLU A 198 -18.32 15.81 4.60
N SER A 199 -19.45 15.20 4.27
CA SER A 199 -19.48 14.07 3.34
C SER A 199 -19.04 14.54 1.96
N LEU A 200 -18.00 13.93 1.41
CA LEU A 200 -17.34 14.29 0.15
C LEU A 200 -17.67 13.27 -0.95
N GLU A 201 -17.86 13.75 -2.17
CA GLU A 201 -17.94 12.91 -3.35
C GLU A 201 -16.54 12.47 -3.79
N GLU A 202 -16.30 11.16 -3.87
CA GLU A 202 -15.03 10.61 -4.35
C GLU A 202 -14.87 10.84 -5.86
N MET A 203 -13.72 11.38 -6.25
CA MET A 203 -13.35 11.62 -7.64
C MET A 203 -11.93 11.11 -7.89
N PHE A 204 -11.71 10.49 -9.04
CA PHE A 204 -10.38 10.11 -9.49
C PHE A 204 -9.86 11.10 -10.52
N PHE A 205 -8.55 11.29 -10.58
CA PHE A 205 -7.92 12.13 -11.60
C PHE A 205 -6.57 11.54 -12.03
N ASP A 206 -6.21 11.78 -13.29
CA ASP A 206 -4.90 11.44 -13.83
C ASP A 206 -4.11 12.71 -14.20
N ASP A 207 -4.81 13.81 -14.47
CA ASP A 207 -4.24 15.14 -14.73
C ASP A 207 -4.88 16.24 -13.84
N ILE A 208 -4.06 17.19 -13.39
CA ILE A 208 -4.50 18.27 -12.49
C ILE A 208 -5.50 19.25 -13.13
N SER A 209 -5.60 19.27 -14.46
CA SER A 209 -6.58 20.08 -15.20
C SER A 209 -8.02 19.61 -14.96
N GLU A 210 -8.23 18.32 -14.70
CA GLU A 210 -9.53 17.74 -14.33
C GLU A 210 -10.08 18.34 -13.03
N ILE A 211 -9.18 18.72 -12.13
CA ILE A 211 -9.56 19.35 -10.86
C ILE A 211 -9.87 20.85 -11.08
N LYS A 212 -9.18 21.53 -12.01
CA LYS A 212 -9.30 22.99 -12.22
C LYS A 212 -10.65 23.42 -12.81
N GLY A 213 -11.31 22.58 -13.60
CA GLY A 213 -12.59 22.90 -14.25
C GLY A 213 -13.80 23.10 -13.30
N ASN A 214 -13.69 22.70 -12.03
CA ASN A 214 -14.83 22.61 -11.08
C ASN A 214 -14.98 23.82 -10.14
N THR A 215 -14.69 25.04 -10.61
CA THR A 215 -14.43 26.21 -9.74
C THR A 215 -15.58 26.72 -8.87
N SER A 216 -16.83 26.31 -9.10
CA SER A 216 -17.99 26.74 -8.28
C SER A 216 -18.78 25.58 -7.64
N GLN A 217 -18.56 24.34 -8.09
CA GLN A 217 -19.35 23.15 -7.70
C GLN A 217 -18.51 22.07 -7.00
N GLY A 218 -17.19 22.24 -6.89
CA GLY A 218 -16.25 21.22 -6.42
C GLY A 218 -15.67 21.42 -5.02
N GLN A 219 -16.37 22.11 -4.11
CA GLN A 219 -15.89 22.28 -2.73
C GLN A 219 -16.00 20.99 -1.91
N ASN A 220 -16.95 20.12 -2.24
CA ASN A 220 -17.26 18.93 -1.48
C ASN A 220 -16.80 17.64 -2.19
N LYS A 221 -15.56 17.67 -2.70
CA LYS A 221 -14.97 16.57 -3.49
C LYS A 221 -13.68 16.08 -2.86
N TYR A 222 -13.52 14.76 -2.84
CA TYR A 222 -12.33 14.04 -2.40
C TYR A 222 -11.60 13.47 -3.61
N TYR A 223 -10.45 14.04 -3.96
CA TYR A 223 -9.73 13.69 -5.18
C TYR A 223 -8.63 12.67 -4.90
N ARG A 224 -8.63 11.56 -5.63
CA ARG A 224 -7.62 10.51 -5.57
C ARG A 224 -6.85 10.41 -6.89
N PRO A 225 -5.51 10.54 -6.87
CA PRO A 225 -4.71 10.36 -8.07
C PRO A 225 -4.69 8.88 -8.50
N ILE A 226 -4.77 8.63 -9.80
CA ILE A 226 -4.51 7.30 -10.38
C ILE A 226 -3.00 7.15 -10.69
N SER A 227 -2.39 8.24 -11.19
CA SER A 227 -0.98 8.26 -11.57
C SER A 227 -0.02 8.30 -10.38
N LYS A 228 1.09 7.57 -10.53
CA LYS A 228 2.24 7.60 -9.61
C LYS A 228 3.05 8.90 -9.66
N ILE A 229 2.71 9.83 -10.55
CA ILE A 229 3.35 11.16 -10.60
C ILE A 229 3.08 11.94 -9.31
N PHE A 230 1.89 11.77 -8.74
CA PHE A 230 1.44 12.46 -7.52
C PHE A 230 1.87 11.74 -6.23
N GLU A 231 3.02 11.05 -6.26
CA GLU A 231 3.56 10.17 -5.22
C GLU A 231 3.76 10.79 -3.82
N SER A 232 3.51 12.08 -3.66
CA SER A 232 3.55 12.78 -2.38
C SER A 232 2.24 12.68 -1.61
N ILE A 233 1.14 12.34 -2.25
CA ILE A 233 -0.19 12.32 -1.65
C ILE A 233 -0.96 11.09 -2.13
N ASP A 234 -1.83 10.59 -1.28
CA ASP A 234 -2.80 9.56 -1.63
C ASP A 234 -4.18 10.18 -1.93
N SER A 235 -4.42 11.41 -1.45
CA SER A 235 -5.60 12.19 -1.81
C SER A 235 -5.49 13.68 -1.51
N TYR A 236 -6.47 14.44 -2.04
CA TYR A 236 -6.56 15.89 -1.95
C TYR A 236 -8.00 16.37 -1.74
N VAL A 237 -8.17 17.35 -0.84
CA VAL A 237 -9.44 18.06 -0.65
C VAL A 237 -9.24 19.56 -0.82
N ARG A 238 -10.12 20.21 -1.57
CA ARG A 238 -10.05 21.66 -1.80
C ARG A 238 -10.39 22.43 -0.52
N TYR A 239 -9.72 23.54 -0.19
CA TYR A 239 -8.43 23.99 -0.71
C TYR A 239 -7.30 23.54 0.22
N ASN A 240 -6.15 23.22 -0.38
CA ASN A 240 -4.86 23.05 0.32
C ASN A 240 -4.84 21.99 1.45
N LYS A 241 -5.74 20.99 1.43
CA LYS A 241 -5.65 19.82 2.31
C LYS A 241 -5.11 18.63 1.52
N LEU A 242 -3.93 18.18 1.92
CA LEU A 242 -3.22 17.07 1.31
C LEU A 242 -3.20 15.92 2.30
N PHE A 243 -3.42 14.70 1.85
CA PHE A 243 -3.43 13.53 2.72
C PHE A 243 -2.44 12.49 2.19
N GLN A 244 -1.65 11.94 3.11
CA GLN A 244 -0.78 10.81 2.86
C GLN A 244 -1.05 9.76 3.93
N VAL A 245 -1.53 8.59 3.52
CA VAL A 245 -1.89 7.49 4.40
C VAL A 245 -0.65 6.66 4.70
N THR A 246 -0.42 6.36 5.97
CA THR A 246 0.70 5.49 6.33
C THR A 246 0.51 4.75 7.63
N VAL A 247 1.05 3.53 7.69
CA VAL A 247 1.20 2.74 8.92
C VAL A 247 2.64 2.74 9.42
N ALA A 248 3.55 3.43 8.72
CA ALA A 248 4.95 3.52 9.09
C ALA A 248 5.17 4.66 10.10
N LYS A 249 6.15 4.50 10.99
CA LYS A 249 6.56 5.54 11.96
C LYS A 249 7.22 6.75 11.30
N SER A 250 7.65 6.62 10.04
CA SER A 250 8.18 7.71 9.25
C SER A 250 7.86 7.49 7.78
N HIS A 251 7.50 8.57 7.09
CA HIS A 251 7.15 8.56 5.69
C HIS A 251 7.57 9.86 5.03
N GLY A 252 8.53 9.80 4.10
CA GLY A 252 9.06 11.00 3.44
C GLY A 252 8.06 11.63 2.47
N ILE A 253 8.12 12.96 2.36
CA ILE A 253 7.32 13.71 1.39
C ILE A 253 8.17 13.96 0.15
N LYS A 254 7.83 13.27 -0.93
CA LYS A 254 8.56 13.41 -2.20
C LYS A 254 8.28 14.78 -2.79
N GLN A 255 9.31 15.53 -3.20
CA GLN A 255 9.11 16.90 -3.68
C GLN A 255 8.55 16.97 -5.11
N GLU A 256 8.85 15.99 -5.96
CA GLU A 256 8.35 15.99 -7.35
C GLU A 256 6.82 15.91 -7.41
N GLY A 257 6.19 15.08 -6.58
CA GLY A 257 4.73 15.02 -6.53
C GLY A 257 4.10 16.32 -6.02
N LEU A 258 4.75 17.02 -5.08
CA LEU A 258 4.33 18.36 -4.64
C LEU A 258 4.43 19.39 -5.77
N ARG A 259 5.48 19.34 -6.59
CA ARG A 259 5.60 20.20 -7.78
C ARG A 259 4.50 19.90 -8.79
N ALA A 260 4.17 18.62 -9.00
CA ALA A 260 3.13 18.20 -9.93
C ALA A 260 1.74 18.75 -9.54
N ILE A 261 1.43 18.85 -8.24
CA ILE A 261 0.14 19.39 -7.78
C ILE A 261 0.14 20.89 -7.53
N LYS A 262 1.27 21.60 -7.69
CA LYS A 262 1.36 23.03 -7.35
C LYS A 262 0.27 23.87 -8.03
N GLY A 263 -0.08 23.52 -9.27
CA GLY A 263 -1.08 24.25 -10.05
C GLY A 263 -2.51 24.21 -9.49
N ILE A 264 -2.84 23.30 -8.56
CA ILE A 264 -4.17 23.22 -7.91
C ILE A 264 -4.16 23.77 -6.48
N LEU A 265 -3.00 24.15 -5.96
CA LEU A 265 -2.86 24.77 -4.66
C LEU A 265 -3.14 26.28 -4.75
N LYS A 266 -3.67 26.84 -3.67
CA LYS A 266 -3.97 28.27 -3.55
C LYS A 266 -2.80 28.98 -2.87
N ASP A 267 -2.08 29.83 -3.61
CA ASP A 267 -0.85 30.50 -3.17
C ASP A 267 -1.01 31.39 -1.92
N SER A 268 -2.21 31.94 -1.68
CA SER A 268 -2.46 32.87 -0.56
C SER A 268 -2.80 32.18 0.77
N CYS A 269 -2.76 30.85 0.84
CA CYS A 269 -3.20 30.08 2.01
C CYS A 269 -2.16 29.03 2.37
N ARG A 270 -1.93 28.83 3.69
CA ARG A 270 -1.08 27.72 4.16
C ARG A 270 -1.65 26.39 3.66
N ILE A 271 -0.75 25.44 3.44
CA ILE A 271 -1.05 24.09 3.01
C ILE A 271 -1.02 23.18 4.23
N SER A 272 -2.12 22.48 4.47
CA SER A 272 -2.21 21.48 5.52
C SER A 272 -1.94 20.12 4.92
N PHE A 273 -0.81 19.53 5.30
CA PHE A 273 -0.42 18.19 4.90
C PHE A 273 -0.66 17.22 6.05
N TYR A 274 -1.64 16.34 5.90
CA TYR A 274 -2.06 15.38 6.91
C TYR A 274 -1.45 14.00 6.62
N PHE A 275 -0.70 13.48 7.59
CA PHE A 275 -0.38 12.06 7.67
C PHE A 275 -1.57 11.36 8.33
N VAL A 276 -2.28 10.53 7.56
CA VAL A 276 -3.42 9.76 8.04
C VAL A 276 -2.90 8.47 8.64
N LEU A 277 -3.17 8.26 9.93
CA LEU A 277 -2.52 7.25 10.74
C LEU A 277 -3.56 6.44 11.53
N PRO A 278 -3.33 5.14 11.73
CA PRO A 278 -4.08 4.39 12.72
C PRO A 278 -3.73 4.92 14.11
N LYS A 279 -4.67 4.77 15.06
CA LYS A 279 -4.54 5.26 16.43
C LYS A 279 -3.21 4.90 17.10
N ASP A 280 -2.76 3.68 16.88
CA ASP A 280 -1.54 3.17 17.50
C ASP A 280 -0.25 3.85 17.01
N ILE A 281 -0.24 4.32 15.77
CA ILE A 281 0.88 5.06 15.21
C ILE A 281 0.77 6.54 15.58
N PHE A 282 -0.44 7.10 15.56
CA PHE A 282 -0.73 8.51 15.86
C PHE A 282 -0.08 8.98 17.17
N GLU A 283 -0.17 8.19 18.25
CA GLU A 283 0.39 8.56 19.56
C GLU A 283 1.89 8.86 19.48
N THR A 284 2.63 8.04 18.74
CA THR A 284 4.10 8.13 18.60
C THR A 284 4.58 8.95 17.40
N TYR A 285 3.66 9.37 16.52
CA TYR A 285 3.97 10.17 15.34
C TYR A 285 4.04 11.66 15.69
N THR A 286 5.20 12.09 16.19
CA THR A 286 5.37 13.43 16.78
C THR A 286 6.18 14.40 15.93
N LYS A 287 7.09 13.87 15.09
CA LYS A 287 8.06 14.68 14.33
C LYS A 287 7.59 14.97 12.92
N LYS A 288 7.97 16.13 12.40
CA LYS A 288 7.86 16.43 10.97
C LYS A 288 8.63 15.40 10.15
N GLN A 289 8.03 15.04 9.03
CA GLN A 289 8.64 14.17 8.04
C GLN A 289 9.51 14.98 7.08
N LYS A 290 10.55 14.30 6.61
CA LYS A 290 11.55 14.89 5.73
C LYS A 290 11.02 15.00 4.31
N TYR A 291 11.45 16.05 3.61
CA TYR A 291 11.26 16.16 2.18
C TYR A 291 12.34 15.36 1.43
N GLU A 292 11.92 14.56 0.45
CA GLU A 292 12.78 13.69 -0.33
C GLU A 292 12.88 14.14 -1.78
N ASN A 293 14.07 14.02 -2.38
CA ASN A 293 14.34 14.32 -3.78
C ASN A 293 14.70 13.04 -4.55
N LYS A 294 14.43 13.03 -5.86
CA LYS A 294 15.03 12.04 -6.76
C LYS A 294 16.45 12.51 -7.11
N GLY A 295 17.48 11.85 -6.56
CA GLY A 295 18.89 12.11 -6.85
C GLY A 295 19.70 12.72 -5.70
N GLU A 296 20.98 13.01 -5.95
CA GLU A 296 21.90 13.58 -4.96
C GLU A 296 21.75 15.10 -4.89
N GLY A 297 21.14 15.59 -3.80
CA GLY A 297 21.05 17.03 -3.49
C GLY A 297 19.85 17.40 -2.63
N ILE A 298 20.07 18.21 -1.59
CA ILE A 298 19.04 18.72 -0.67
C ILE A 298 18.64 20.14 -1.12
N ARG A 299 18.14 20.30 -2.35
CA ARG A 299 17.46 21.55 -2.71
C ARG A 299 15.97 21.36 -2.45
N ILE A 300 15.45 22.09 -1.47
CA ILE A 300 14.02 22.15 -1.17
C ILE A 300 13.48 23.46 -1.76
N ASP A 301 12.37 23.38 -2.50
CA ASP A 301 11.76 24.58 -3.05
C ASP A 301 11.28 25.51 -1.91
N GLY A 302 11.48 26.82 -2.05
CA GLY A 302 11.18 27.77 -0.96
C GLY A 302 9.73 27.72 -0.47
N TRP A 303 8.78 27.55 -1.39
CA TRP A 303 7.35 27.45 -1.08
C TRP A 303 7.01 26.18 -0.27
N ILE A 304 7.67 25.04 -0.55
CA ILE A 304 7.50 23.79 0.20
C ILE A 304 7.92 23.98 1.66
N LYS A 305 8.99 24.75 1.89
CA LYS A 305 9.50 25.00 3.25
C LYS A 305 8.68 26.04 4.02
N GLY A 306 8.15 27.06 3.34
CA GLY A 306 7.44 28.18 3.97
C GLY A 306 5.95 27.95 4.21
N ASP A 307 5.30 27.23 3.28
CA ASP A 307 3.84 27.28 3.13
C ASP A 307 3.15 26.02 3.63
N ILE A 308 3.89 24.92 3.86
CA ILE A 308 3.33 23.63 4.27
C ILE A 308 3.47 23.41 5.78
N ASP A 309 2.33 23.23 6.45
CA ASP A 309 2.23 22.69 7.80
C ASP A 309 1.93 21.19 7.74
N GLN A 310 2.68 20.41 8.51
CA GLN A 310 2.46 18.96 8.61
C GLN A 310 1.67 18.63 9.88
N TYR A 311 0.73 17.69 9.75
CA TYR A 311 -0.16 17.25 10.81
C TYR A 311 -0.20 15.72 10.85
N ALA A 312 -0.26 15.13 12.04
CA ALA A 312 -0.78 13.79 12.22
C ALA A 312 -2.31 13.87 12.31
N LEU A 313 -3.01 12.98 11.62
CA LEU A 313 -4.46 12.80 11.66
C LEU A 313 -4.75 11.37 12.10
N CYS A 314 -5.58 11.23 13.12
CA CYS A 314 -5.94 9.94 13.69
C CYS A 314 -7.21 9.40 13.04
N ILE A 315 -7.15 8.16 12.55
CA ILE A 315 -8.33 7.33 12.30
C ILE A 315 -8.42 6.30 13.43
N ASP A 316 -9.44 6.46 14.27
CA ASP A 316 -9.79 5.52 15.33
C ASP A 316 -10.99 4.70 14.84
N PHE A 317 -10.75 3.47 14.42
CA PHE A 317 -11.78 2.59 13.88
C PHE A 317 -12.91 2.28 14.87
N ASN A 318 -12.70 2.49 16.17
CA ASN A 318 -13.76 2.34 17.17
C ASN A 318 -14.73 3.53 17.20
N LYS A 319 -14.37 4.65 16.55
CA LYS A 319 -15.13 5.91 16.54
C LYS A 319 -15.59 6.32 15.14
N CYS A 320 -14.95 5.78 14.11
CA CYS A 320 -15.33 5.99 12.73
C CYS A 320 -16.19 4.81 12.28
N LEU A 321 -17.49 5.06 12.07
CA LEU A 321 -18.33 4.16 11.30
C LEU A 321 -17.88 4.27 9.84
N PHE A 322 -17.74 3.12 9.17
CA PHE A 322 -17.49 3.00 7.74
C PHE A 322 -18.13 1.71 7.28
#